data_AF-A0A1X0NX81-F1
#
_entry.id   AF-A0A1X0NX81-F1
#
_cell.length_a   1.000
_cell.length_b   1.000
_cell.length_c   1.000
_cell.angle_alpha   90.00
_cell.angle_beta   90.00
_cell.angle_gamma   90.00
#
_symmetry.space_group_name_H-M   'P 1'
#
loop_
_entity.id
_entity.type
_entity.pdbx_description
1 polymer ?
#
loop_
_entity_poly.entity_id
_entity_poly.type
_entity_poly.pdbx_seq_one_letter_code
_entity_poly.pdbx_strand_id
1 'polypeptide(L)'
;MGGYFILSRLLIFAFLQAAVFLLILFSTPLDVFRAWGIGGCYGFFGLKHCGAFGGTIISTSWGCSRRESTMDAAAAFAIISILSSCTATVMALLMYFRTCFLRLSLFIVSLLTGITLLITWACVADVYHKPMCGSGTGFGALYNYGPAFGLIVFTWILQVFAVILCGIITF
;
A
#
# COMPACT_ATOMS: atom_id res chain seq x y z
N MET A 1 -32.79 4.22 -18.96
CA MET A 1 -32.16 3.03 -18.32
C MET A 1 -30.64 3.15 -18.14
N GLY A 2 -29.88 3.84 -19.01
CA GLY A 2 -28.42 3.94 -18.88
C GLY A 2 -27.86 4.76 -17.69
N GLY A 3 -28.62 5.71 -17.14
CA GLY A 3 -28.13 6.59 -16.06
C GLY A 3 -27.92 5.89 -14.71
N TYR A 4 -28.79 4.96 -14.34
CA TYR A 4 -28.68 4.21 -13.08
C TYR A 4 -27.49 3.26 -13.07
N PHE A 5 -27.14 2.70 -14.23
CA PHE A 5 -26.05 1.75 -14.38
C PHE A 5 -24.65 2.41 -14.31
N ILE A 6 -24.54 3.66 -14.76
CA ILE A 6 -23.30 4.45 -14.62
C ILE A 6 -23.14 4.92 -13.16
N LEU A 7 -24.23 5.36 -12.54
CA LEU A 7 -24.23 5.81 -11.15
C LEU A 7 -23.80 4.69 -10.18
N SER A 8 -24.33 3.47 -10.36
CA SER A 8 -23.96 2.33 -9.53
C SER A 8 -22.47 1.97 -9.66
N ARG A 9 -21.91 2.00 -10.87
CA ARG A 9 -20.48 1.76 -11.11
C ARG A 9 -19.58 2.80 -10.43
N LEU A 10 -19.97 4.07 -10.49
CA LEU A 10 -19.23 5.15 -9.81
C LEU A 10 -19.26 4.99 -8.28
N LEU A 11 -20.40 4.60 -7.71
CA LEU A 11 -20.52 4.34 -6.27
C LEU A 11 -19.66 3.15 -5.84
N ILE A 12 -19.68 2.05 -6.60
CA ILE A 12 -18.83 0.88 -6.33
C ILE A 12 -17.34 1.27 -6.40
N PHE A 13 -16.95 2.03 -7.43
CA PHE A 13 -15.59 2.50 -7.58
C PHE A 13 -15.16 3.42 -6.42
N ALA A 14 -16.01 4.38 -6.03
CA ALA A 14 -15.72 5.28 -4.91
C ALA A 14 -15.56 4.53 -3.59
N PHE A 15 -16.43 3.54 -3.32
CA PHE A 15 -16.31 2.69 -2.15
C PHE A 15 -15.02 1.86 -2.15
N LEU A 16 -14.68 1.27 -3.29
CA LEU A 16 -13.47 0.48 -3.44
C LEU A 16 -12.21 1.33 -3.27
N GLN A 17 -12.19 2.54 -3.84
CA GLN A 17 -11.07 3.47 -3.72
C GLN A 17 -10.90 3.98 -2.29
N ALA A 18 -12.00 4.25 -1.58
CA ALA A 18 -11.98 4.59 -0.17
C ALA A 18 -11.46 3.44 0.70
N ALA A 19 -11.86 2.20 0.41
CA ALA A 19 -11.35 1.02 1.09
C ALA A 19 -9.84 0.85 0.86
N VAL A 20 -9.37 1.01 -0.39
CA VAL A 20 -7.93 1.00 -0.70
C VAL A 20 -7.19 2.04 0.13
N PHE A 21 -7.67 3.30 0.12
CA PHE A 21 -7.05 4.40 0.85
C PHE A 21 -6.95 4.10 2.35
N LEU A 22 -8.04 3.64 2.98
CA LEU A 22 -8.04 3.31 4.40
C LEU A 22 -7.09 2.16 4.72
N LEU A 23 -7.09 1.09 3.91
CA LEU A 23 -6.24 -0.06 4.15
C LEU A 23 -4.75 0.29 4.01
N ILE A 24 -4.34 1.07 3.00
CA ILE A 24 -2.94 1.50 2.89
C ILE A 24 -2.56 2.43 4.05
N LEU A 25 -3.46 3.34 4.45
CA LEU A 25 -3.24 4.26 5.57
C LEU A 25 -3.02 3.50 6.88
N PHE A 26 -3.82 2.47 7.17
CA PHE A 26 -3.67 1.66 8.39
C PHE A 26 -2.53 0.66 8.31
N SER A 27 -2.23 0.11 7.13
CA SER A 27 -1.12 -0.85 6.96
C SER A 27 0.26 -0.21 7.13
N THR A 28 0.42 1.07 6.79
CA THR A 28 1.72 1.76 6.84
C THR A 28 2.31 1.88 8.26
N PRO A 29 1.56 2.25 9.32
CA PRO A 29 2.08 2.26 10.69
C PRO A 29 2.17 0.87 11.34
N LEU A 30 1.59 -0.18 10.74
CA LEU A 30 1.58 -1.54 11.28
C LEU A 30 2.94 -2.24 11.14
N ASP A 31 3.06 -3.42 11.75
CA ASP A 31 4.29 -4.22 11.71
C ASP A 31 4.38 -4.96 10.37
N VAL A 32 5.49 -4.76 9.65
CA VAL A 32 5.82 -5.41 8.37
C VAL A 32 6.49 -6.76 8.61
N PHE A 33 7.39 -6.82 9.60
CA PHE A 33 8.02 -8.07 10.05
C PHE A 33 7.89 -8.23 11.56
N ARG A 34 7.67 -9.48 12.00
CA ARG A 34 7.48 -9.85 13.40
C ARG A 34 8.25 -11.11 13.73
N ALA A 35 9.05 -11.06 14.79
CA ALA A 35 9.63 -12.25 15.42
C ALA A 35 8.83 -12.62 16.66
N TRP A 36 8.59 -13.91 16.87
CA TRP A 36 8.00 -14.40 18.11
C TRP A 36 9.12 -14.62 19.12
N GLY A 37 9.05 -14.00 20.30
CA GLY A 37 10.02 -14.17 21.38
C GLY A 37 11.25 -13.23 21.35
N ILE A 38 11.47 -12.48 20.27
CA ILE A 38 12.46 -11.39 20.20
C ILE A 38 11.68 -10.08 20.31
N GLY A 39 11.97 -9.25 21.32
CA GLY A 39 11.13 -8.11 21.71
C GLY A 39 11.01 -6.93 20.73
N GLY A 40 11.31 -7.11 19.44
CA GLY A 40 11.31 -6.07 18.43
C GLY A 40 10.55 -6.44 17.15
N CYS A 41 9.73 -5.52 16.66
CA CYS A 41 9.04 -5.61 15.37
C CYS A 41 9.60 -4.58 14.40
N TYR A 42 9.53 -4.86 13.10
CA TYR A 42 9.94 -3.90 12.08
C TYR A 42 8.72 -3.36 11.35
N GLY A 43 8.58 -2.04 11.31
CA GLY A 43 7.67 -1.34 10.40
C GLY A 43 8.40 -0.91 9.13
N PHE A 44 7.80 -0.05 8.32
CA PHE A 44 8.50 0.58 7.18
C PHE A 44 9.69 1.43 7.62
N PHE A 45 9.55 2.14 8.74
CA PHE A 45 10.49 3.15 9.21
C PHE A 45 11.54 2.59 10.19
N GLY A 46 11.74 1.27 10.21
CA GLY A 46 12.73 0.61 11.07
C GLY A 46 12.14 -0.17 12.24
N LEU A 47 12.99 -0.37 13.25
CA LEU A 47 12.72 -1.14 14.46
C LEU A 47 11.83 -0.36 15.42
N LYS A 48 10.79 -1.01 15.92
CA LYS A 48 9.85 -0.48 16.92
C LYS A 48 9.41 -1.54 17.91
N HIS A 49 8.77 -1.11 18.98
CA HIS A 49 8.02 -2.02 19.84
C HIS A 49 6.84 -2.63 19.05
N CYS A 50 6.62 -3.93 19.22
CA CYS A 50 5.47 -4.59 18.63
C CYS A 50 4.17 -4.04 19.21
N GLY A 51 3.18 -3.76 18.38
CA GLY A 51 1.91 -3.21 18.85
C GLY A 51 0.83 -3.19 17.78
N ALA A 52 -0.43 -3.37 18.19
CA ALA A 52 -1.58 -3.45 17.29
C ALA A 52 -1.86 -2.14 16.51
N PHE A 53 -1.34 -1.00 16.98
CA PHE A 53 -1.58 0.34 16.39
C PHE A 53 -0.29 1.05 15.95
N GLY A 54 0.81 0.30 15.82
CA GLY A 54 2.14 0.88 15.65
C GLY A 54 2.75 1.25 16.99
N GLY A 55 3.92 0.69 17.29
CA GLY A 55 4.69 1.03 18.48
C GLY A 55 5.70 2.13 18.23
N THR A 56 6.25 2.66 19.32
CA THR A 56 7.29 3.68 19.30
C THR A 56 8.53 3.18 18.56
N ILE A 57 9.06 4.01 17.66
CA ILE A 57 10.29 3.71 16.92
C ILE A 57 11.46 3.69 17.93
N ILE A 58 12.18 2.58 17.93
CA ILE A 58 13.39 2.37 18.75
C ILE A 58 14.61 2.78 17.94
N SER A 59 14.65 2.41 16.66
CA SER A 59 15.75 2.74 15.75
C SER A 59 15.24 2.76 14.32
N THR A 60 15.72 3.71 13.53
CA THR A 60 15.46 3.77 12.08
C THR A 60 16.37 2.84 11.29
N SER A 61 17.38 2.23 11.95
CA SER A 61 18.37 1.40 11.26
C SER A 61 17.81 0.04 10.87
N TRP A 62 18.15 -0.39 9.65
CA TRP A 62 17.89 -1.72 9.12
C TRP A 62 19.12 -2.65 9.17
N GLY A 63 20.16 -2.25 9.90
CA GLY A 63 21.40 -2.99 10.09
C GLY A 63 22.40 -2.89 8.95
N CYS A 64 21.95 -2.68 7.70
CA CYS A 64 22.84 -2.35 6.58
C CYS A 64 22.17 -1.48 5.52
N SER A 65 22.99 -0.70 4.81
CA SER A 65 22.57 0.29 3.82
C SER A 65 21.72 -0.29 2.68
N ARG A 66 21.99 -1.53 2.23
CA ARG A 66 21.19 -2.16 1.15
C ARG A 66 19.77 -2.48 1.60
N ARG A 67 19.61 -2.98 2.83
CA ARG A 67 18.28 -3.29 3.39
C ARG A 67 17.52 -2.00 3.69
N GLU A 68 18.22 -1.04 4.28
CA GLU A 68 17.70 0.30 4.59
C GLU A 68 17.16 0.99 3.34
N SER A 69 17.98 1.15 2.30
CA SER A 69 17.55 1.77 1.03
C SER A 69 16.37 1.06 0.36
N THR A 70 16.27 -0.26 0.48
CA THR A 70 15.14 -1.02 -0.07
C THR A 70 13.85 -0.76 0.73
N MET A 71 13.94 -0.65 2.05
CA MET A 71 12.81 -0.36 2.92
C MET A 71 12.40 1.12 2.87
N ASP A 72 13.36 2.03 2.71
CA ASP A 72 13.10 3.45 2.48
C ASP A 72 12.35 3.66 1.16
N ALA A 73 12.75 2.96 0.10
CA ALA A 73 12.01 2.96 -1.16
C ALA A 73 10.58 2.45 -0.94
N ALA A 74 10.41 1.33 -0.23
CA ALA A 74 9.09 0.79 0.10
C ALA A 74 8.23 1.81 0.87
N ALA A 75 8.81 2.50 1.86
CA ALA A 75 8.14 3.53 2.66
C ALA A 75 7.73 4.74 1.80
N ALA A 76 8.62 5.21 0.92
CA ALA A 76 8.33 6.32 0.02
C ALA A 76 7.18 5.98 -0.94
N PHE A 77 7.21 4.79 -1.55
CA PHE A 77 6.13 4.34 -2.43
C PHE A 77 4.82 4.09 -1.69
N ALA A 78 4.85 3.66 -0.42
CA ALA A 78 3.66 3.57 0.43
C ALA A 78 3.04 4.95 0.65
N ILE A 79 3.84 5.96 1.00
CA ILE A 79 3.37 7.35 1.19
C ILE A 79 2.77 7.92 -0.10
N ILE A 80 3.44 7.72 -1.24
CA ILE A 80 2.92 8.13 -2.56
C ILE A 80 1.59 7.42 -2.85
N SER A 81 1.47 6.14 -2.49
CA SER A 81 0.22 5.37 -2.64
C SER A 81 -0.91 5.92 -1.76
N ILE A 82 -0.61 6.35 -0.53
CA ILE A 82 -1.60 7.01 0.36
C ILE A 82 -2.10 8.31 -0.28
N LEU A 83 -1.18 9.18 -0.72
CA LEU A 83 -1.55 10.46 -1.32
C LEU A 83 -2.35 10.26 -2.61
N SER A 84 -1.88 9.40 -3.51
CA SER A 84 -2.55 9.13 -4.78
C SER A 84 -3.92 8.45 -4.60
N SER A 85 -4.06 7.49 -3.68
CA SER A 85 -5.35 6.87 -3.37
C SER A 85 -6.32 7.85 -2.71
N CYS A 86 -5.85 8.77 -1.88
CA CYS A 86 -6.66 9.87 -1.33
C CYS A 86 -7.17 10.77 -2.46
N THR A 87 -6.28 11.21 -3.36
CA THR A 87 -6.65 12.01 -4.53
C THR A 87 -7.66 11.28 -5.42
N ALA A 88 -7.43 9.99 -5.71
CA ALA A 88 -8.37 9.17 -6.48
C ALA A 88 -9.74 9.05 -5.79
N THR A 89 -9.77 8.92 -4.47
CA THR A 89 -11.02 8.87 -3.68
C THR A 89 -11.80 10.18 -3.80
N VAL A 90 -11.12 11.33 -3.62
CA VAL A 90 -11.73 12.65 -3.76
C VAL A 90 -12.26 12.85 -5.19
N MET A 91 -11.47 12.51 -6.21
CA MET A 91 -11.88 12.60 -7.61
C MET A 91 -13.08 11.69 -7.92
N ALA A 92 -13.12 10.47 -7.37
CA ALA A 92 -14.26 9.56 -7.50
C ALA A 92 -15.55 10.17 -6.95
N LEU A 93 -15.47 10.82 -5.78
CA LEU A 93 -16.60 11.53 -5.17
C LEU A 93 -17.01 12.75 -5.98
N LEU A 94 -16.07 13.53 -6.50
CA LEU A 94 -16.37 14.69 -7.33
C LEU A 94 -17.05 14.32 -8.66
N MET A 95 -16.71 13.16 -9.24
CA MET A 95 -17.38 12.65 -10.44
C MET A 95 -18.87 12.40 -10.24
N TYR A 96 -19.33 12.14 -9.01
CA TYR A 96 -20.76 12.06 -8.69
C TYR A 96 -21.48 13.40 -8.98
N PHE A 97 -20.80 14.53 -8.77
CA PHE A 97 -21.32 15.88 -9.02
C PHE A 97 -21.17 16.34 -10.49
N ARG A 98 -21.00 15.41 -11.44
CA ARG A 98 -21.03 15.66 -12.91
C ARG A 98 -19.90 16.54 -13.45
N THR A 99 -18.73 16.57 -12.82
CA THR A 99 -17.54 17.24 -13.39
C THR A 99 -16.95 16.39 -14.53
N CYS A 100 -17.19 16.79 -15.79
CA CYS A 100 -16.90 15.98 -16.98
C CYS A 100 -15.40 15.74 -17.30
N PHE A 101 -14.49 16.57 -16.77
CA PHE A 101 -13.07 16.58 -17.17
C PHE A 101 -12.15 15.64 -16.35
N LEU A 102 -12.69 14.76 -15.50
CA LEU A 102 -11.90 13.99 -14.53
C LEU A 102 -11.69 12.50 -14.87
N ARG A 103 -12.24 12.00 -15.98
CA ARG A 103 -12.23 10.55 -16.28
C ARG A 103 -10.83 10.00 -16.54
N LEU A 104 -10.11 10.58 -17.51
CA LEU A 104 -8.77 10.12 -17.88
C LEU A 104 -7.76 10.37 -16.76
N SER A 105 -7.85 11.51 -16.07
CA SER A 105 -6.96 11.82 -14.95
C SER A 105 -7.18 10.87 -13.77
N LEU A 106 -8.42 10.51 -13.45
CA LEU A 106 -8.73 9.50 -12.44
C LEU A 106 -8.12 8.13 -12.80
N PHE A 107 -8.24 7.72 -14.08
CA PHE A 107 -7.65 6.47 -14.54
C PHE A 107 -6.12 6.47 -14.37
N ILE A 108 -5.44 7.55 -14.78
CA ILE A 108 -3.97 7.68 -14.63
C ILE A 108 -3.56 7.63 -13.16
N VAL A 109 -4.25 8.36 -12.28
CA VAL A 109 -3.95 8.36 -10.83
C VAL A 109 -4.17 6.97 -10.24
N SER A 110 -5.27 6.31 -10.58
CA SER A 110 -5.59 4.96 -10.11
C SER A 110 -4.55 3.93 -10.58
N LEU A 111 -4.09 4.03 -11.82
CA LEU A 111 -3.02 3.19 -12.36
C LEU A 111 -1.70 3.43 -11.62
N LEU A 112 -1.34 4.70 -11.39
CA LEU A 112 -0.15 5.08 -10.63
C LEU A 112 -0.19 4.49 -9.22
N THR A 113 -1.31 4.61 -8.50
CA THR A 113 -1.50 3.99 -7.18
C THR A 113 -1.28 2.47 -7.23
N GLY A 114 -1.77 1.79 -8.27
CA GLY A 114 -1.55 0.35 -8.44
C GLY A 114 -0.08 -0.02 -8.60
N ILE A 115 0.68 0.77 -9.38
CA ILE A 115 2.12 0.58 -9.59
C ILE A 115 2.91 0.85 -8.32
N THR A 116 2.61 1.94 -7.61
CA THR A 116 3.34 2.28 -6.37
C THR A 116 3.07 1.28 -5.26
N LEU A 117 1.84 0.76 -5.14
CA LEU A 117 1.51 -0.33 -4.22
C LEU A 117 2.23 -1.62 -4.57
N LEU A 118 2.34 -1.96 -5.87
CA LEU A 118 3.10 -3.12 -6.33
C LEU A 118 4.55 -3.06 -5.86
N ILE A 119 5.20 -1.92 -6.10
CA ILE A 119 6.60 -1.70 -5.70
C ILE A 119 6.73 -1.81 -4.17
N THR A 120 5.81 -1.21 -3.42
CA THR A 120 5.82 -1.21 -1.94
C THR A 120 5.92 -2.62 -1.37
N TRP A 121 5.00 -3.52 -1.70
CA TRP A 121 5.05 -4.88 -1.14
C TRP A 121 6.14 -5.74 -1.79
N ALA A 122 6.50 -5.49 -3.06
CA ALA A 122 7.60 -6.19 -3.71
C ALA A 122 8.94 -5.93 -3.01
N CYS A 123 9.23 -4.69 -2.60
CA CYS A 123 10.42 -4.36 -1.82
C CYS A 123 10.45 -5.10 -0.47
N VAL A 124 9.29 -5.18 0.22
CA VAL A 124 9.17 -5.96 1.46
C VAL A 124 9.44 -7.44 1.20
N ALA A 125 8.89 -8.01 0.12
CA ALA A 125 9.12 -9.40 -0.25
C ALA A 125 10.59 -9.67 -0.64
N ASP A 126 11.26 -8.69 -1.26
CA ASP A 126 12.68 -8.75 -1.61
C ASP A 126 13.56 -8.89 -0.36
N VAL A 127 13.32 -8.04 0.65
CA VAL A 127 14.04 -8.09 1.94
C VAL A 127 13.80 -9.41 2.68
N TYR A 128 12.59 -9.96 2.58
CA TYR A 128 12.25 -11.23 3.23
C TYR A 128 13.03 -12.42 2.66
N HIS A 129 13.13 -12.52 1.33
CA HIS A 129 13.69 -13.71 0.67
C HIS A 129 15.17 -13.59 0.32
N LYS A 130 15.66 -12.41 -0.06
CA LYS A 130 17.03 -12.28 -0.57
C LYS A 130 18.04 -12.10 0.57
N PRO A 131 19.21 -12.78 0.51
CA PRO A 131 20.30 -12.51 1.42
C PRO A 131 20.77 -11.07 1.27
N MET A 132 20.83 -10.36 2.40
CA MET A 132 21.31 -8.97 2.49
C MET A 132 22.25 -8.85 3.69
N CYS A 133 23.05 -7.78 3.72
CA CYS A 133 23.93 -7.46 4.84
C CYS A 133 25.00 -8.53 5.13
N GLY A 134 25.48 -9.25 4.11
CA GLY A 134 26.45 -10.34 4.29
C GLY A 134 25.89 -11.60 4.95
N SER A 135 24.58 -11.66 5.18
CA SER A 135 23.88 -12.88 5.62
C SER A 135 23.80 -13.89 4.49
N GLY A 136 23.94 -15.19 4.81
CA GLY A 136 23.68 -16.29 3.86
C GLY A 136 22.18 -16.53 3.60
N THR A 137 21.30 -15.89 4.37
CA THR A 137 19.84 -16.04 4.28
C THR A 137 19.12 -14.70 4.26
N GLY A 138 17.89 -14.68 3.73
CA GLY A 138 17.01 -13.51 3.78
C GLY A 138 16.48 -13.20 5.19
N PHE A 139 15.87 -12.03 5.35
CA PHE A 139 15.34 -11.59 6.65
C PHE A 139 14.27 -12.54 7.21
N GLY A 140 13.59 -13.28 6.32
CA GLY A 140 12.58 -14.29 6.63
C GLY A 140 13.08 -15.49 7.44
N ALA A 141 14.39 -15.69 7.53
CA ALA A 141 14.95 -16.77 8.37
C ALA A 141 14.79 -16.50 9.88
N LEU A 142 14.65 -15.24 10.27
CA LEU A 142 14.53 -14.80 11.68
C LEU A 142 13.17 -14.16 11.98
N TYR A 143 12.52 -13.58 10.96
CA TYR A 143 11.28 -12.85 11.10
C TYR A 143 10.19 -13.43 10.20
N ASN A 144 8.95 -13.42 10.67
CA ASN A 144 7.78 -13.73 9.87
C ASN A 144 7.14 -12.44 9.34
N TYR A 145 6.31 -12.57 8.30
CA TYR A 145 5.48 -11.46 7.84
C TYR A 145 4.54 -10.98 8.95
N GLY A 146 4.52 -9.67 9.15
CA GLY A 146 3.56 -9.01 10.02
C GLY A 146 2.24 -8.70 9.32
N PRO A 147 1.24 -8.20 10.07
CA PRO A 147 -0.09 -7.88 9.53
C PRO A 147 -0.06 -6.82 8.42
N ALA A 148 0.90 -5.88 8.46
CA ALA A 148 1.01 -4.85 7.42
C ALA A 148 1.19 -5.45 6.03
N PHE A 149 2.03 -6.48 5.90
CA PHE A 149 2.30 -7.11 4.60
C PHE A 149 1.02 -7.69 3.97
N GLY A 150 0.24 -8.44 4.76
CA GLY A 150 -1.03 -9.00 4.29
C GLY A 150 -2.03 -7.92 3.87
N LEU A 151 -2.13 -6.84 4.65
CA LEU A 151 -2.99 -5.71 4.32
C LEU A 151 -2.56 -5.00 3.03
N ILE A 152 -1.27 -4.80 2.79
CA ILE A 152 -0.79 -4.11 1.58
C ILE A 152 -1.03 -4.97 0.35
N VAL A 153 -0.76 -6.28 0.41
CA VAL A 153 -1.03 -7.19 -0.71
C VAL A 153 -2.53 -7.23 -1.01
N PHE A 154 -3.37 -7.32 0.04
CA PHE A 154 -4.82 -7.26 -0.13
C PHE A 154 -5.28 -5.91 -0.73
N THR A 155 -4.69 -4.80 -0.27
CA THR A 155 -4.94 -3.46 -0.79
C THR A 155 -4.57 -3.34 -2.27
N TRP A 156 -3.44 -3.92 -2.67
CA TRP A 156 -3.01 -3.96 -4.06
C TRP A 156 -3.99 -4.76 -4.93
N ILE A 157 -4.47 -5.91 -4.45
CA ILE A 157 -5.49 -6.70 -5.15
C ILE A 157 -6.79 -5.88 -5.34
N LEU A 158 -7.26 -5.20 -4.29
CA LEU A 158 -8.42 -4.30 -4.40
C LEU A 158 -8.17 -3.17 -5.40
N GLN A 159 -6.96 -2.61 -5.42
CA GLN A 159 -6.59 -1.56 -6.37
C GLN A 159 -6.58 -2.07 -7.82
N VAL A 160 -6.18 -3.32 -8.08
CA VAL A 160 -6.28 -3.92 -9.42
C VAL A 160 -7.74 -3.96 -9.88
N PHE A 161 -8.68 -4.39 -9.01
CA PHE A 161 -10.11 -4.33 -9.33
C PHE A 161 -10.60 -2.90 -9.56
N ALA A 162 -10.10 -1.93 -8.78
CA ALA A 162 -10.44 -0.52 -8.94
C ALA A 162 -9.98 0.03 -10.29
N VAL A 163 -8.76 -0.29 -10.73
CA VAL A 163 -8.21 0.12 -12.04
C VAL A 163 -9.04 -0.47 -13.18
N ILE A 164 -9.42 -1.75 -13.11
CA ILE A 164 -10.27 -2.39 -14.13
C ILE A 164 -11.62 -1.67 -14.22
N LEU A 165 -12.28 -1.44 -13.08
CA LEU A 165 -13.56 -0.75 -13.04
C LEU A 165 -13.44 0.70 -13.54
N CYS A 166 -12.37 1.40 -13.19
CA CYS A 166 -12.07 2.75 -13.67
C CYS A 166 -11.88 2.78 -15.19
N GLY A 167 -11.21 1.78 -15.75
CA GLY A 167 -11.06 1.59 -17.20
C GLY A 167 -12.42 1.49 -17.90
N ILE A 168 -13.33 0.65 -17.38
CA ILE A 168 -14.70 0.46 -17.90
C ILE A 168 -15.56 1.73 -17.80
N ILE A 169 -15.29 2.61 -16.84
CA ILE A 169 -15.99 3.90 -16.68
C ILE A 169 -15.43 4.96 -17.66
N THR A 170 -14.15 4.83 -18.00
CA THR A 170 -13.42 5.81 -18.80
C THR A 170 -13.54 5.56 -20.30
N PHE A 171 -13.50 4.29 -20.72
CA PHE A 171 -13.55 3.83 -22.12
C PHE A 171 -14.82 3.04 -22.39
#